data_AF-W0FFV1-F1
#
_entry.id   AF-W0FFV1-F1
#
_cell.length_a   1.000
_cell.length_b   1.000
_cell.length_c   1.000
_cell.angle_alpha   90.00
_cell.angle_beta   90.00
_cell.angle_gamma   90.00
#
_symmetry.space_group_name_H-M   'P 1'
#
loop_
_entity.id
_entity.type
_entity.pdbx_description
1 polymer ?
#
loop_
_entity_poly.entity_id
_entity_poly.type
_entity_poly.pdbx_seq_one_letter_code
_entity_poly.pdbx_strand_id
1 'polypeptide(L)'
;PNEKVVNDYLHKIRSSVTTEWTPCSVTCGDGVRIRRKGHAGNKKAEDLTMDDLEVEACVMDKCAGIFNVVSNSLGLVILLVLALFN
;
A
#
# COMPACT_ATOMS: atom_id res chain seq x y z
N PRO A 1 -6.59 10.62 -7.19
CA PRO A 1 -5.43 9.73 -6.95
C PRO A 1 -4.42 9.83 -8.10
N ASN A 2 -3.12 9.62 -7.86
CA ASN A 2 -2.11 9.72 -8.93
C ASN A 2 -2.27 8.56 -9.93
N GLU A 3 -2.46 8.88 -11.22
CA GLU A 3 -2.68 7.91 -12.29
C GLU A 3 -1.60 6.82 -12.36
N LYS A 4 -0.33 7.18 -12.10
CA LYS A 4 0.78 6.22 -12.05
C LYS A 4 0.57 5.17 -10.96
N VAL A 5 0.15 5.59 -9.77
CA VAL A 5 -0.07 4.68 -8.63
C VAL A 5 -1.20 3.70 -8.94
N VAL A 6 -2.27 4.18 -9.58
CA VAL A 6 -3.38 3.33 -9.99
C VAL A 6 -2.95 2.31 -11.04
N ASN A 7 -2.25 2.75 -12.08
CA ASN A 7 -1.77 1.86 -13.15
C ASN A 7 -0.75 0.82 -12.63
N ASP A 8 0.18 1.23 -11.77
CA ASP A 8 1.16 0.33 -11.14
C ASP A 8 0.46 -0.75 -10.30
N TYR A 9 -0.60 -0.37 -9.57
CA TYR A 9 -1.38 -1.32 -8.78
C TYR A 9 -2.23 -2.23 -9.66
N LEU A 10 -2.97 -1.66 -10.61
CA LEU A 10 -3.77 -2.42 -11.58
C LEU A 10 -2.94 -3.46 -12.34
N HIS A 11 -1.72 -3.12 -12.74
CA HIS A 11 -0.81 -4.07 -13.40
C HIS A 11 -0.50 -5.29 -12.52
N LYS A 12 -0.38 -5.10 -11.20
CA LYS A 12 -0.08 -6.19 -10.25
C LYS A 12 -1.26 -7.11 -9.98
N ILE A 13 -2.47 -6.56 -9.99
CA ILE A 13 -3.67 -7.28 -9.52
C ILE A 13 -4.73 -7.49 -10.61
N ARG A 14 -4.40 -7.22 -11.87
CA ARG A 14 -5.34 -7.18 -13.00
C ARG A 14 -6.30 -8.37 -13.07
N SER A 15 -5.80 -9.58 -12.84
CA SER A 15 -6.58 -10.83 -12.91
C SER A 15 -7.56 -11.00 -11.74
N SER A 16 -7.37 -10.29 -10.62
CA SER A 16 -8.19 -10.42 -9.41
C SER A 16 -9.10 -9.22 -9.13
N VAL A 17 -8.99 -8.13 -9.91
CA VAL A 17 -9.93 -6.99 -9.79
C VAL A 17 -11.33 -7.47 -10.17
N THR A 18 -12.35 -7.20 -9.36
CA THR A 18 -13.77 -7.51 -9.65
C THR A 18 -14.62 -6.26 -9.41
N THR A 19 -15.94 -6.38 -9.36
CA THR A 19 -16.84 -5.30 -8.94
C THR A 19 -16.76 -4.99 -7.44
N GLU A 20 -16.06 -5.83 -6.67
CA GLU A 20 -15.75 -5.57 -5.26
C GLU A 20 -14.46 -4.78 -5.11
N TRP A 21 -14.38 -3.99 -4.06
CA TRP A 21 -13.17 -3.23 -3.73
C TRP A 21 -12.01 -4.17 -3.41
N THR A 22 -10.87 -3.90 -4.03
CA THR A 22 -9.60 -4.55 -3.67
C THR A 22 -9.15 -4.11 -2.28
N PRO A 23 -8.22 -4.86 -1.65
CA PRO A 23 -7.42 -4.32 -0.55
C PRO A 23 -6.76 -2.99 -0.93
N CYS A 24 -6.30 -2.26 0.07
CA CYS A 24 -5.47 -1.08 -0.16
C CYS A 24 -4.17 -1.49 -0.85
N SER A 25 -3.68 -0.68 -1.78
CA SER A 25 -2.43 -0.93 -2.53
C SER A 25 -1.18 -0.98 -1.64
N VAL A 26 -1.31 -0.52 -0.39
CA VAL A 26 -0.27 -0.48 0.64
C VAL A 26 -0.82 -1.08 1.94
N THR A 27 0.09 -1.51 2.81
CA THR A 27 -0.24 -1.96 4.17
C THR A 27 0.00 -0.87 5.23
N CYS A 28 0.63 0.24 4.85
CA CYS A 28 0.86 1.42 5.69
C CYS A 28 0.89 2.69 4.81
N GLY A 29 0.54 3.85 5.39
CA GLY A 29 0.50 5.13 4.69
C GLY A 29 -0.65 5.25 3.70
N ASP A 30 -0.48 6.15 2.72
CA ASP A 30 -1.51 6.47 1.74
C ASP A 30 -1.41 5.58 0.50
N GLY A 31 -2.55 5.03 0.06
CA GLY A 31 -2.63 4.18 -1.12
C GLY A 31 -3.95 4.35 -1.88
N VAL A 32 -4.23 3.37 -2.73
CA VAL A 32 -5.48 3.31 -3.50
C VAL A 32 -6.11 1.93 -3.40
N ARG A 33 -7.44 1.87 -3.48
CA ARG A 33 -8.20 0.66 -3.79
C ARG A 33 -8.94 0.85 -5.10
N ILE A 34 -9.14 -0.23 -5.83
CA ILE A 34 -9.78 -0.21 -7.14
C ILE A 34 -10.89 -1.26 -7.21
N ARG A 35 -11.89 -1.00 -8.05
CA ARG A 35 -12.89 -1.99 -8.47
C ARG A 35 -13.33 -1.73 -9.90
N ARG A 36 -13.88 -2.73 -10.57
CA ARG A 36 -14.53 -2.56 -11.87
C ARG A 36 -15.85 -1.82 -11.69
N LYS A 37 -16.14 -0.89 -12.59
CA LYS A 37 -17.50 -0.37 -12.77
C LYS A 37 -18.43 -1.51 -13.20
N GLY A 38 -19.70 -1.43 -12.83
CA GLY A 38 -20.68 -2.47 -13.15
C GLY A 38 -20.78 -2.79 -14.66
N HIS A 39 -20.64 -1.79 -15.53
CA HIS A 39 -20.68 -1.98 -16.99
C HIS A 39 -19.44 -2.71 -17.55
N ALA A 40 -18.35 -2.82 -16.79
CA ALA A 40 -17.10 -3.46 -17.20
C ALA A 40 -16.94 -4.88 -16.62
N GLY A 41 -17.97 -5.43 -15.98
CA GLY A 41 -17.91 -6.77 -15.38
C GLY A 41 -17.53 -7.87 -16.37
N ASN A 42 -17.97 -7.74 -17.63
CA ASN A 42 -17.72 -8.72 -18.69
C ASN A 42 -16.45 -8.47 -19.52
N LYS A 43 -15.73 -7.35 -19.30
CA LYS A 43 -14.47 -7.10 -19.98
C LYS A 43 -13.41 -8.09 -19.49
N LYS A 44 -12.54 -8.51 -20.41
CA LYS A 44 -11.35 -9.27 -20.04
C LYS A 44 -10.43 -8.42 -19.19
N ALA A 45 -9.70 -9.08 -18.28
CA ALA A 45 -8.79 -8.40 -17.36
C ALA A 45 -7.74 -7.56 -18.09
N GLU A 46 -7.18 -8.10 -19.17
CA GLU A 46 -6.23 -7.47 -20.09
C GLU A 46 -6.75 -6.20 -20.77
N ASP A 47 -8.07 -6.09 -20.99
CA ASP A 47 -8.71 -4.97 -21.70
C ASP A 47 -9.24 -3.89 -20.75
N LEU A 48 -9.05 -4.06 -19.44
CA LEU A 48 -9.45 -3.05 -18.45
C LEU A 48 -8.60 -1.78 -18.59
N THR A 49 -9.28 -0.65 -18.72
CA THR A 49 -8.70 0.68 -18.76
C THR A 49 -9.09 1.48 -17.52
N MET A 50 -8.48 2.65 -17.31
CA MET A 50 -8.84 3.54 -16.19
C MET A 50 -10.32 3.95 -16.21
N ASP A 51 -10.92 4.09 -17.39
CA ASP A 51 -12.34 4.44 -17.53
C ASP A 51 -13.28 3.32 -17.09
N ASP A 52 -12.79 2.08 -17.02
CA ASP A 52 -13.55 0.92 -16.57
C ASP A 52 -13.51 0.73 -15.04
N LEU A 53 -12.75 1.57 -14.34
CA LEU A 53 -12.45 1.41 -12.92
C LEU A 53 -13.02 2.54 -12.09
N GLU A 54 -13.42 2.20 -10.88
CA GLU A 54 -13.57 3.16 -9.80
C GLU A 54 -12.33 3.07 -8.91
N VAL A 55 -11.84 4.23 -8.48
CA VAL A 55 -10.59 4.37 -7.72
C VAL A 55 -10.87 5.24 -6.51
N GLU A 56 -10.47 4.76 -5.34
CA GLU A 56 -10.59 5.49 -4.09
C GLU A 56 -9.25 5.51 -3.35
N ALA A 57 -8.96 6.62 -2.68
CA ALA A 57 -7.81 6.70 -1.78
C ALA A 57 -8.10 5.88 -0.51
N CYS A 58 -7.09 5.18 -0.01
CA CYS A 58 -7.14 4.50 1.29
C CYS A 58 -5.98 5.00 2.15
N VAL A 59 -6.24 5.18 3.44
CA VAL A 59 -5.25 5.64 4.41
C VAL A 59 -5.08 4.53 5.44
N MET A 60 -3.88 4.01 5.53
CA MET A 60 -3.46 2.99 6.51
C MET A 60 -2.66 3.65 7.63
N ASP A 61 -2.33 2.86 8.66
CA ASP A 61 -1.43 3.32 9.73
C ASP A 61 -0.10 3.84 9.17
N LYS A 62 0.51 4.80 9.87
CA LYS A 62 1.80 5.35 9.46
C LYS A 62 2.84 4.26 9.35
N CYS A 63 3.62 4.29 8.27
CA CYS A 63 4.72 3.36 8.08
C CYS A 63 5.76 3.53 9.20
N ALA A 64 6.14 2.43 9.85
CA ALA A 64 7.24 2.42 10.80
C ALA A 64 8.55 2.68 10.04
N GLY A 65 9.15 3.86 10.25
CA GLY A 65 10.46 4.16 9.68
C GLY A 65 11.54 3.27 10.28
N ILE A 66 12.48 2.79 9.46
CA ILE A 66 13.67 2.02 9.91
C ILE A 66 14.43 2.79 11.02
N PHE A 67 14.41 4.12 10.98
CA PHE A 67 15.00 4.99 12.02
C PHE A 67 14.43 4.78 13.43
N ASN A 68 13.17 4.34 13.57
CA ASN A 68 12.59 4.06 14.89
C ASN A 68 13.22 2.84 15.55
N VAL A 69 13.74 1.89 14.76
CA VAL A 69 14.44 0.71 15.26
C VAL A 69 15.86 1.10 15.70
N VAL A 70 16.58 1.86 14.87
CA VAL A 70 17.97 2.24 15.14
C VAL A 70 18.10 3.17 16.36
N SER A 71 17.14 4.09 16.58
CA SER A 71 17.14 4.93 17.78
C SER A 71 16.96 4.11 19.06
N ASN A 72 16.12 3.07 19.02
CA ASN A 72 15.95 2.15 20.15
C ASN A 72 17.20 1.30 20.38
N SER A 73 17.83 0.81 19.31
CA SER A 73 19.06 0.03 19.40
C SER A 73 20.22 0.85 19.96
N LEU A 74 20.38 2.11 19.53
CA LEU A 74 21.44 2.99 20.02
C LEU A 74 21.24 3.36 21.50
N GLY A 75 20.01 3.62 21.91
CA GLY A 75 19.66 3.85 23.32
C GLY A 75 19.96 2.63 24.20
N LEU A 76 19.65 1.43 23.73
CA LEU A 76 19.95 0.18 24.43
C LEU A 76 21.46 -0.06 24.55
N VAL A 77 22.23 0.22 23.50
CA VAL A 77 23.70 0.08 23.51
C VAL A 77 24.34 1.02 24.52
N ILE A 78 23.90 2.29 24.60
CA ILE A 78 24.44 3.26 25.57
C ILE A 78 24.15 2.81 27.01
N LEU A 79 22.93 2.33 27.30
CA LEU A 79 22.58 1.81 28.63
C LEU A 79 23.43 0.60 29.03
N LEU A 80 23.67 -0.33 28.10
CA LEU A 80 24.50 -1.51 28.35
C LEU A 80 25.97 -1.13 28.60
N VAL A 81 26.51 -0.18 27.85
CA VAL A 81 27.87 0.35 28.08
C VAL A 81 27.96 0.98 29.47
N LEU A 82 27.03 1.85 29.85
CA LEU A 82 27.02 2.48 31.19
C LEU A 82 26.90 1.45 32.32
N ALA A 83 26.13 0.37 32.13
CA ALA A 83 25.98 -0.70 33.12
C ALA A 83 27.21 -1.62 33.24
N LEU A 84 28.04 -1.73 32.20
CA LEU A 84 29.26 -2.55 32.21
C LEU A 84 30.50 -1.80 32.71
N PHE A 85 30.51 -0.47 32.60
CA PHE A 85 31.65 0.38 32.99
C PHE A 85 31.41 1.15 34.31
N ASN A 86 30.40 0.78 35.10
CA ASN A 86 30.13 1.31 36.44
C ASN A 86 30.16 0.21 37.50
#